data_AF-A0A6C0F5G5-F1
#
_entry.id   AF-A0A6C0F5G5-F1
#
_cell.length_a   1.000
_cell.length_b   1.000
_cell.length_c   1.000
_cell.angle_alpha   90.00
_cell.angle_beta   90.00
_cell.angle_gamma   90.00
#
_symmetry.space_group_name_H-M   'P 1'
#
loop_
_entity.id
_entity.type
_entity.pdbx_description
1 polymer ?
#
loop_
_entity_poly.entity_id
_entity_poly.type
_entity_poly.pdbx_seq_one_letter_code
_entity_poly.pdbx_strand_id
1 'polypeptide(L)'
;MRIFIQNKLYKFLYIKYKMIKNIKIFGERNSGTNFLSQLITKNISGINLCNHHYKCKTGWKHGFPKLNRFKNLNQTLFVFIIRDLESWVKSMYNNPYSYKRPTNINRFITKTLPINDHRKDHDVNINKAEKQNVIKLRYAKIKHYKMFFERVPNAIFINLKDLQENNNKFLQFLKKTYSLNVSNNICKILSHTKNSNIKNKNRSYNTVLPPINNKDVEIEQMVNNLKTEYCYKSNLIQECKELTQI
;
A
#
# COMPACT_ATOMS: atom_id res chain seq x y z
N MET A 1 24.11 -2.21 40.69
CA MET A 1 23.47 -0.95 40.24
C MET A 1 23.89 -0.53 38.81
N ARG A 2 25.18 -0.55 38.43
CA ARG A 2 25.66 -0.23 37.06
C ARG A 2 25.06 -1.11 35.94
N ILE A 3 25.00 -2.44 36.13
CA ILE A 3 24.46 -3.39 35.13
C ILE A 3 22.97 -3.13 34.84
N PHE A 4 22.19 -2.79 35.88
CA PHE A 4 20.75 -2.53 35.76
C PHE A 4 20.45 -1.22 34.99
N ILE A 5 21.26 -0.18 35.21
CA ILE A 5 21.17 1.09 34.48
C ILE A 5 21.59 0.90 33.03
N GLN A 6 22.63 0.10 32.77
CA GLN A 6 23.11 -0.21 31.43
C GLN A 6 22.03 -0.97 30.63
N ASN A 7 21.39 -2.00 31.21
CA ASN A 7 20.29 -2.72 30.57
C ASN A 7 19.06 -1.84 30.28
N LYS A 8 18.73 -0.90 31.19
CA LYS A 8 17.59 0.03 30.98
C LYS A 8 17.89 1.04 29.88
N LEU A 9 19.13 1.54 29.80
CA LEU A 9 19.59 2.46 28.77
C LEU A 9 19.67 1.77 27.39
N TYR A 10 20.18 0.54 27.34
CA TYR A 10 20.18 -0.29 26.13
C TYR A 10 18.76 -0.57 25.66
N LYS A 11 17.86 -1.00 26.55
CA LYS A 11 16.43 -1.20 26.23
C LYS A 11 15.77 0.07 25.70
N PHE A 12 16.06 1.22 26.29
CA PHE A 12 15.52 2.51 25.84
C PHE A 12 16.07 2.94 24.46
N LEU A 13 17.39 2.86 24.26
CA LEU A 13 18.03 3.15 22.97
C LEU A 13 17.57 2.17 21.88
N TYR A 14 17.43 0.89 22.23
CA TYR A 14 16.93 -0.17 21.36
C TYR A 14 15.49 0.08 20.91
N ILE A 15 14.59 0.38 21.85
CA ILE A 15 13.20 0.76 21.56
C ILE A 15 13.16 2.01 20.67
N LYS A 16 13.94 3.04 20.99
CA LYS A 16 14.01 4.29 20.20
C LYS A 16 14.51 4.07 18.77
N TYR A 17 15.43 3.12 18.56
CA TYR A 17 15.91 2.77 17.22
C TYR A 17 14.92 1.90 16.44
N LYS A 18 14.06 1.12 17.09
CA LYS A 18 13.03 0.28 16.45
C LYS A 18 11.67 0.97 16.25
N MET A 19 11.42 2.14 16.85
CA MET A 19 10.18 2.88 16.61
C MET A 19 9.99 3.23 15.13
N ILE A 20 8.80 2.93 14.61
CA ILE A 20 8.40 3.34 13.27
C ILE A 20 8.27 4.86 13.24
N LYS A 21 9.10 5.51 12.42
CA LYS A 21 9.11 6.96 12.20
C LYS A 21 8.53 7.37 10.86
N ASN A 22 8.49 6.43 9.92
CA ASN A 22 8.04 6.67 8.56
C ASN A 22 6.99 5.65 8.16
N ILE A 23 6.00 6.09 7.38
CA ILE A 23 5.13 5.20 6.63
C ILE A 23 5.35 5.46 5.14
N LYS A 24 5.54 4.40 4.36
CA LYS A 24 5.54 4.47 2.90
C LYS A 24 4.41 3.62 2.35
N ILE A 25 3.51 4.26 1.62
CA ILE A 25 2.41 3.59 0.93
C ILE A 25 2.83 3.25 -0.50
N PHE A 26 2.60 2.00 -0.86
CA PHE A 26 2.58 1.51 -2.23
C PHE A 26 1.23 0.90 -2.57
N GLY A 27 0.86 0.99 -3.83
CA GLY A 27 -0.38 0.42 -4.32
C GLY A 27 -0.52 0.70 -5.80
N GLU A 28 -1.23 -0.15 -6.51
CA GLU A 28 -1.51 0.10 -7.93
C GLU A 28 -2.29 1.42 -8.11
N ARG A 29 -2.29 1.96 -9.33
CA ARG A 29 -3.23 3.04 -9.66
C ARG A 29 -4.65 2.56 -9.35
N ASN A 30 -5.52 3.43 -8.85
CA ASN A 30 -6.89 3.09 -8.43
C ASN A 30 -7.03 2.11 -7.25
N SER A 31 -5.98 1.84 -6.45
CA SER A 31 -6.07 0.98 -5.26
C SER A 31 -6.40 1.72 -3.94
N GLY A 32 -6.67 3.03 -3.98
CA GLY A 32 -7.05 3.79 -2.80
C GLY A 32 -5.89 4.33 -1.95
N THR A 33 -4.69 4.42 -2.53
CA THR A 33 -3.52 5.01 -1.86
C THR A 33 -3.79 6.40 -1.27
N ASN A 34 -4.61 7.23 -1.92
CA ASN A 34 -4.97 8.57 -1.42
C ASN A 34 -5.90 8.49 -0.20
N PHE A 35 -6.86 7.56 -0.20
CA PHE A 35 -7.73 7.32 0.95
C PHE A 35 -6.90 6.92 2.16
N LEU A 36 -5.99 5.95 1.99
CA LEU A 36 -5.08 5.53 3.06
C LEU A 36 -4.17 6.66 3.54
N SER A 37 -3.64 7.48 2.63
CA SER A 37 -2.81 8.64 2.99
C SER A 37 -3.57 9.59 3.90
N GLN A 38 -4.80 9.94 3.53
CA GLN A 38 -5.65 10.82 4.35
C GLN A 38 -6.03 10.19 5.68
N LEU A 39 -6.36 8.90 5.69
CA LEU A 39 -6.69 8.18 6.91
C LEU A 39 -5.52 8.24 7.91
N ILE A 40 -4.29 8.01 7.43
CA ILE A 40 -3.08 8.08 8.25
C ILE A 40 -2.84 9.51 8.72
N THR A 41 -2.79 10.49 7.82
CA THR A 41 -2.51 11.90 8.16
C THR A 41 -3.48 12.48 9.18
N LYS A 42 -4.77 12.10 9.11
CA LYS A 42 -5.79 12.63 10.03
C LYS A 42 -5.83 11.93 11.39
N ASN A 43 -5.29 10.71 11.51
CA ASN A 43 -5.50 9.88 12.69
C ASN A 43 -4.22 9.44 13.40
N ILE A 44 -3.04 9.65 12.79
CA ILE A 44 -1.76 9.21 13.35
C ILE A 44 -0.83 10.41 13.47
N SER A 45 -0.36 10.70 14.68
CA SER A 45 0.58 11.79 14.98
C SER A 45 2.00 11.27 15.16
N GLY A 46 2.98 12.17 15.08
CA GLY A 46 4.40 11.83 15.28
C GLY A 46 5.02 10.93 14.20
N ILE A 47 4.32 10.75 13.06
CA ILE A 47 4.76 9.89 11.96
C ILE A 47 4.98 10.71 10.67
N ASN A 48 6.06 10.41 9.95
CA ASN A 48 6.30 10.97 8.63
C ASN A 48 5.68 10.09 7.54
N LEU A 49 4.66 10.61 6.83
CA LEU A 49 4.16 9.96 5.62
C LEU A 49 5.07 10.29 4.44
N CYS A 50 5.80 9.29 3.94
CA CYS A 50 6.74 9.47 2.84
C CYS A 50 6.04 9.99 1.57
N ASN A 51 6.64 10.98 0.92
CA ASN A 51 6.13 11.59 -0.31
C ASN A 51 5.82 10.52 -1.40
N HIS A 52 4.72 10.73 -2.12
CA HIS A 52 4.19 9.81 -3.12
C HIS A 52 4.56 10.13 -4.57
N HIS A 53 5.20 11.28 -4.82
CA HIS A 53 5.53 11.78 -6.15
C HIS A 53 6.59 10.92 -6.85
N TYR A 54 6.57 10.83 -8.18
CA TYR A 54 7.49 9.96 -8.93
C TYR A 54 8.96 10.39 -8.82
N LYS A 55 9.22 11.69 -8.70
CA LYS A 55 10.56 12.25 -8.47
C LYS A 55 11.05 12.17 -7.02
N CYS A 56 10.25 11.66 -6.08
CA CYS A 56 10.67 11.65 -4.69
C CYS A 56 11.77 10.59 -4.45
N LYS A 57 12.61 10.83 -3.43
CA LYS A 57 13.74 9.95 -3.09
C LYS A 57 13.30 8.50 -2.81
N THR A 58 12.09 8.31 -2.27
CA THR A 58 11.52 7.01 -1.93
C THR A 58 10.67 6.38 -3.05
N GLY A 59 10.68 6.98 -4.25
CA GLY A 59 10.01 6.49 -5.44
C GLY A 59 8.49 6.72 -5.49
N TRP A 60 7.93 6.52 -6.69
CA TRP A 60 6.50 6.68 -6.92
C TRP A 60 5.67 5.66 -6.14
N LYS A 61 4.56 6.08 -5.51
CA LYS A 61 3.66 5.16 -4.79
C LYS A 61 3.00 4.09 -5.67
N HIS A 62 2.92 4.32 -6.97
CA HIS A 62 2.39 3.35 -7.93
C HIS A 62 3.48 2.62 -8.70
N GLY A 63 4.75 2.93 -8.46
CA GLY A 63 5.87 2.31 -9.13
C GLY A 63 6.28 0.99 -8.49
N PHE A 64 7.43 0.47 -8.94
CA PHE A 64 8.05 -0.73 -8.38
C PHE A 64 9.03 -0.30 -7.28
N PRO A 65 8.79 -0.65 -5.99
CA PRO A 65 9.65 -0.22 -4.89
C PRO A 65 11.08 -0.76 -5.03
N LYS A 66 12.07 0.06 -4.66
CA LYS A 66 13.50 -0.28 -4.75
C LYS A 66 14.15 -0.09 -3.38
N LEU A 67 14.82 -1.10 -2.85
CA LEU A 67 15.37 -1.06 -1.48
C LEU A 67 16.42 0.04 -1.30
N ASN A 68 17.29 0.22 -2.30
CA ASN A 68 18.35 1.23 -2.29
C ASN A 68 17.84 2.69 -2.24
N ARG A 69 16.52 2.92 -2.36
CA ARG A 69 15.89 4.24 -2.19
C ARG A 69 15.58 4.60 -0.74
N PHE A 70 15.77 3.68 0.21
CA PHE A 70 15.42 3.87 1.61
C PHE A 70 16.65 3.78 2.49
N LYS A 71 16.91 4.84 3.27
CA LYS A 71 18.03 4.88 4.23
C LYS A 71 17.69 4.16 5.55
N ASN A 72 16.43 4.21 5.98
CA ASN A 72 16.01 3.74 7.31
C ASN A 72 14.91 2.67 7.20
N LEU A 73 15.24 1.49 6.65
CA LEU A 73 14.29 0.39 6.48
C LEU A 73 13.65 -0.05 7.81
N ASN A 74 14.44 -0.16 8.88
CA ASN A 74 13.98 -0.58 10.22
C ASN A 74 12.98 0.39 10.88
N GLN A 75 12.98 1.66 10.48
CA GLN A 75 12.07 2.68 11.02
C GLN A 75 10.97 3.07 10.02
N THR A 76 10.80 2.29 8.95
CA THR A 76 9.80 2.53 7.92
C THR A 76 8.82 1.37 7.89
N LEU A 77 7.54 1.66 8.10
CA LEU A 77 6.46 0.73 7.82
C LEU A 77 6.03 0.87 6.36
N PHE A 78 6.14 -0.22 5.60
CA PHE A 78 5.69 -0.29 4.22
C PHE A 78 4.25 -0.82 4.16
N VAL A 79 3.32 -0.03 3.63
CA VAL A 79 1.92 -0.44 3.49
C VAL A 79 1.59 -0.65 2.02
N PHE A 80 1.24 -1.88 1.66
CA PHE A 80 0.83 -2.28 0.33
C PHE A 80 -0.70 -2.39 0.28
N ILE A 81 -1.35 -1.40 -0.33
CA ILE A 81 -2.81 -1.40 -0.49
C ILE A 81 -3.22 -1.94 -1.85
N ILE A 82 -4.00 -3.02 -1.81
CA ILE A 82 -4.53 -3.72 -2.98
C ILE A 82 -6.05 -3.56 -3.01
N ARG A 83 -6.63 -3.46 -4.22
CA ARG A 83 -8.08 -3.44 -4.43
C ARG A 83 -8.50 -4.71 -5.15
N ASP A 84 -9.68 -5.26 -4.86
CA ASP A 84 -10.24 -6.42 -5.55
C ASP A 84 -10.22 -6.26 -7.08
N LEU A 85 -9.86 -7.32 -7.80
CA LEU A 85 -9.58 -7.29 -9.24
C LEU A 85 -10.69 -6.63 -10.06
N GLU A 86 -11.94 -7.08 -9.91
CA GLU A 86 -13.04 -6.55 -10.72
C GLU A 86 -13.32 -5.07 -10.45
N SER A 87 -13.36 -4.71 -9.17
CA SER A 87 -13.54 -3.32 -8.72
C SER A 87 -12.37 -2.44 -9.22
N TRP A 88 -11.15 -2.99 -9.23
CA TRP A 88 -9.96 -2.34 -9.76
C TRP A 88 -10.02 -2.16 -11.28
N VAL A 89 -10.37 -3.20 -12.05
CA VAL A 89 -10.50 -3.13 -13.52
C VAL A 89 -11.54 -2.08 -13.92
N LYS A 90 -12.72 -2.08 -13.29
CA LYS A 90 -13.76 -1.05 -13.54
C LYS A 90 -13.20 0.36 -13.29
N SER A 91 -12.49 0.56 -12.18
CA SER A 91 -11.93 1.87 -11.84
C SER A 91 -10.79 2.30 -12.76
N MET A 92 -9.90 1.37 -13.14
CA MET A 92 -8.75 1.62 -14.01
C MET A 92 -9.17 1.82 -15.46
N TYR A 93 -10.21 1.12 -15.94
CA TYR A 93 -10.79 1.37 -17.26
C TYR A 93 -11.35 2.79 -17.37
N ASN A 94 -12.11 3.22 -16.35
CA ASN A 94 -12.70 4.56 -16.33
C ASN A 94 -11.69 5.67 -15.96
N ASN A 95 -10.55 5.33 -15.34
CA ASN A 95 -9.49 6.28 -14.98
C ASN A 95 -8.11 5.65 -15.26
N PRO A 96 -7.67 5.60 -16.53
CA PRO A 96 -6.42 4.94 -16.88
C PRO A 96 -5.18 5.79 -16.58
N TYR A 97 -5.34 7.08 -16.27
CA TYR A 97 -4.26 8.02 -15.98
C TYR A 97 -3.25 8.13 -17.15
N SER A 98 -2.02 7.65 -16.95
CA SER A 98 -0.92 7.67 -17.92
C SER A 98 -1.14 6.73 -19.12
N TYR A 99 -2.34 6.19 -19.34
CA TYR A 99 -2.65 5.37 -20.51
C TYR A 99 -3.87 5.91 -21.24
N LYS A 100 -3.93 5.66 -22.55
CA LYS A 100 -5.12 5.93 -23.36
C LYS A 100 -6.19 4.89 -23.03
N ARG A 101 -7.41 5.35 -22.73
CA ARG A 101 -8.56 4.46 -22.56
C ARG A 101 -8.93 3.86 -23.91
N PRO A 102 -8.99 2.53 -24.07
CA PRO A 102 -9.50 1.94 -25.30
C PRO A 102 -11.03 2.08 -25.36
N THR A 103 -11.60 1.93 -26.54
CA THR A 103 -13.05 2.05 -26.79
C THR A 103 -13.88 0.95 -26.14
N ASN A 104 -13.30 -0.24 -25.97
CA ASN A 104 -13.95 -1.39 -25.36
C ASN A 104 -13.05 -1.98 -24.26
N ILE A 105 -13.69 -2.36 -23.14
CA ILE A 105 -13.07 -3.02 -22.01
C ILE A 105 -12.38 -4.36 -22.34
N ASN A 106 -12.85 -5.11 -23.33
CA ASN A 106 -12.17 -6.32 -23.80
C ASN A 106 -10.74 -6.01 -24.26
N ARG A 107 -10.55 -4.92 -25.01
CA ARG A 107 -9.20 -4.48 -25.41
C ARG A 107 -8.39 -4.00 -24.21
N PHE A 108 -9.04 -3.37 -23.24
CA PHE A 108 -8.39 -2.91 -22.01
C PHE A 108 -7.73 -4.05 -21.24
N ILE A 109 -8.42 -5.18 -21.07
CA ILE A 109 -7.89 -6.31 -20.30
C ILE A 109 -6.94 -7.21 -21.09
N THR A 110 -7.07 -7.28 -22.43
CA THR A 110 -6.30 -8.24 -23.25
C THR A 110 -5.09 -7.63 -23.94
N LYS A 111 -5.14 -6.35 -24.33
CA LYS A 111 -4.09 -5.70 -25.14
C LYS A 111 -3.23 -4.78 -24.30
N THR A 112 -1.99 -4.57 -24.74
CA THR A 112 -1.12 -3.53 -24.20
C THR A 112 -1.76 -2.16 -24.45
N LEU A 113 -1.73 -1.29 -23.44
CA LEU A 113 -2.28 0.05 -23.56
C LEU A 113 -1.23 1.05 -24.07
N PRO A 114 -1.60 1.93 -25.01
CA PRO A 114 -0.76 3.05 -25.37
C PRO A 114 -0.56 3.97 -24.17
N ILE A 115 0.69 4.35 -23.91
CA ILE A 115 1.03 5.31 -22.87
C ILE A 115 0.63 6.72 -23.33
N ASN A 116 0.03 7.48 -22.42
CA ASN A 116 -0.37 8.88 -22.58
C ASN A 116 0.37 9.74 -21.54
N ASP A 117 1.70 9.67 -21.56
CA ASP A 117 2.58 10.35 -20.61
C ASP A 117 3.87 10.74 -21.31
N HIS A 118 4.09 12.03 -21.52
CA HIS A 118 5.22 12.55 -22.31
C HIS A 118 6.51 12.69 -21.50
N ARG A 119 6.48 12.42 -20.19
CA ARG A 119 7.64 12.59 -19.31
C ARG A 119 8.59 11.42 -19.46
N LYS A 120 9.71 11.63 -20.15
CA LYS A 120 10.72 10.59 -20.44
C LYS A 120 11.26 9.92 -19.17
N ASP A 121 11.32 10.66 -18.08
CA ASP A 121 11.83 10.21 -16.77
C ASP A 121 10.79 9.49 -15.90
N HIS A 122 9.53 9.40 -16.34
CA HIS A 122 8.47 8.80 -15.55
C HIS A 122 8.53 7.26 -15.60
N ASP A 123 8.22 6.61 -14.47
CA ASP A 123 8.31 5.15 -14.32
C ASP A 123 7.54 4.39 -15.42
N VAL A 124 6.40 4.93 -15.89
CA VAL A 124 5.60 4.32 -16.98
C VAL A 124 6.34 4.25 -18.31
N ASN A 125 7.27 5.16 -18.57
CA ASN A 125 8.04 5.24 -19.81
C ASN A 125 9.35 4.44 -19.73
N ILE A 126 9.96 4.40 -18.54
CA ILE A 126 11.25 3.73 -18.32
C ILE A 126 11.07 2.23 -18.06
N ASN A 127 10.09 1.84 -17.24
CA ASN A 127 9.96 0.47 -16.78
C ASN A 127 9.26 -0.41 -17.82
N LYS A 128 9.98 -1.42 -18.34
CA LYS A 128 9.44 -2.36 -19.34
C LYS A 128 8.17 -3.07 -18.88
N ALA A 129 8.00 -3.34 -17.58
CA ALA A 129 6.79 -3.97 -17.05
C ALA A 129 5.54 -3.10 -17.26
N GLU A 130 5.66 -1.76 -17.30
CA GLU A 130 4.53 -0.85 -17.53
C GLU A 130 4.02 -0.88 -18.98
N LYS A 131 4.73 -1.56 -19.89
CA LYS A 131 4.39 -1.74 -21.32
C LYS A 131 3.65 -3.07 -21.60
N GLN A 132 3.06 -3.66 -20.57
CA GLN A 132 2.22 -4.86 -20.67
C GLN A 132 0.73 -4.50 -20.72
N ASN A 133 -0.14 -5.49 -20.94
CA ASN A 133 -1.57 -5.30 -20.66
C ASN A 133 -1.79 -5.07 -19.15
N VAL A 134 -2.90 -4.42 -18.80
CA VAL A 134 -3.15 -3.95 -17.43
C VAL A 134 -3.26 -5.07 -16.40
N ILE A 135 -3.74 -6.26 -16.80
CA ILE A 135 -3.86 -7.42 -15.92
C ILE A 135 -2.46 -7.97 -15.59
N LYS A 136 -1.62 -8.17 -16.62
CA LYS A 136 -0.22 -8.58 -16.44
C LYS A 136 0.57 -7.58 -15.60
N LEU A 137 0.38 -6.28 -15.85
CA LEU A 137 1.01 -5.20 -15.10
C LEU A 137 0.60 -5.20 -13.62
N ARG A 138 -0.69 -5.40 -13.33
CA ARG A 138 -1.20 -5.56 -11.95
C ARG A 138 -0.47 -6.69 -11.23
N TYR A 139 -0.42 -7.87 -11.85
CA TYR A 139 0.25 -9.01 -11.24
C TYR A 139 1.75 -8.81 -11.10
N ALA A 140 2.41 -8.21 -12.09
CA ALA A 140 3.83 -7.85 -11.99
C ALA A 140 4.09 -6.92 -10.78
N LYS A 141 3.21 -5.95 -10.52
CA LYS A 141 3.33 -5.07 -9.36
C LYS A 141 3.11 -5.81 -8.05
N ILE A 142 2.06 -6.62 -7.94
CA ILE A 142 1.76 -7.35 -6.70
C ILE A 142 2.89 -8.36 -6.39
N LYS A 143 3.41 -9.09 -7.40
CA LYS A 143 4.58 -9.97 -7.22
C LYS A 143 5.79 -9.19 -6.72
N HIS A 144 6.06 -8.03 -7.30
CA HIS A 144 7.16 -7.18 -6.86
C HIS A 144 6.95 -6.64 -5.44
N TYR A 145 5.71 -6.32 -5.06
CA TYR A 145 5.37 -5.94 -3.69
C TYR A 145 5.63 -7.11 -2.73
N LYS A 146 5.27 -8.36 -3.09
CA LYS A 146 5.57 -9.55 -2.27
C LYS A 146 7.08 -9.73 -2.12
N MET A 147 7.84 -9.67 -3.21
CA MET A 147 9.31 -9.74 -3.15
C MET A 147 9.92 -8.65 -2.27
N PHE A 148 9.39 -7.44 -2.33
CA PHE A 148 9.86 -6.34 -1.49
C PHE A 148 9.47 -6.56 -0.03
N PHE A 149 8.23 -6.99 0.22
CA PHE A 149 7.72 -7.35 1.54
C PHE A 149 8.67 -8.33 2.22
N GLU A 150 9.11 -9.39 1.55
CA GLU A 150 10.05 -10.37 2.12
C GLU A 150 11.39 -9.76 2.57
N ARG A 151 11.81 -8.66 1.94
CA ARG A 151 13.14 -8.04 2.15
C ARG A 151 13.13 -6.85 3.11
N VAL A 152 11.97 -6.50 3.67
CA VAL A 152 11.86 -5.40 4.63
C VAL A 152 11.38 -5.85 6.00
N PRO A 153 11.79 -5.16 7.07
CA PRO A 153 11.51 -5.56 8.44
C PRO A 153 10.06 -5.30 8.86
N ASN A 154 9.47 -4.21 8.38
CA ASN A 154 8.13 -3.77 8.79
C ASN A 154 7.28 -3.52 7.56
N ALA A 155 6.31 -4.39 7.32
CA ALA A 155 5.43 -4.26 6.18
C ALA A 155 4.07 -4.88 6.45
N ILE A 156 3.07 -4.41 5.71
CA ILE A 156 1.72 -4.95 5.77
C ILE A 156 1.04 -4.83 4.40
N PHE A 157 0.38 -5.91 3.99
CA PHE A 157 -0.61 -5.90 2.93
C PHE A 157 -2.00 -5.67 3.51
N ILE A 158 -2.78 -4.82 2.84
CA ILE A 158 -4.18 -4.56 3.18
C ILE A 158 -5.06 -4.56 1.93
N ASN A 159 -6.32 -4.92 2.11
CA ASN A 159 -7.35 -4.78 1.10
C ASN A 159 -8.09 -3.43 1.25
N LEU A 160 -8.33 -2.73 0.14
CA LEU A 160 -9.05 -1.46 0.12
C LEU A 160 -10.48 -1.59 0.68
N LYS A 161 -11.18 -2.69 0.36
CA LYS A 161 -12.56 -2.93 0.81
C LYS A 161 -12.59 -3.03 2.33
N ASP A 162 -11.77 -3.90 2.92
CA ASP A 162 -11.67 -4.02 4.38
C ASP A 162 -11.26 -2.69 5.03
N LEU A 163 -10.27 -1.99 4.47
CA LEU A 163 -9.85 -0.68 5.00
C LEU A 163 -11.00 0.34 5.00
N GLN A 164 -11.83 0.34 3.96
CA GLN A 164 -12.96 1.26 3.84
C GLN A 164 -14.09 0.88 4.80
N GLU A 165 -14.37 -0.42 4.99
CA GLU A 165 -15.42 -0.92 5.87
C GLU A 165 -15.02 -0.82 7.34
N ASN A 166 -13.77 -1.12 7.66
CA ASN A 166 -13.24 -1.34 9.01
C ASN A 166 -12.02 -0.45 9.33
N ASN A 167 -12.07 0.85 9.00
CA ASN A 167 -10.93 1.75 9.21
C ASN A 167 -10.44 1.82 10.67
N ASN A 168 -11.34 1.70 11.66
CA ASN A 168 -10.96 1.63 13.07
C ASN A 168 -10.14 0.38 13.39
N LYS A 169 -10.57 -0.80 12.89
CA LYS A 169 -9.83 -2.07 13.05
C LYS A 169 -8.38 -1.90 12.57
N PHE A 170 -8.21 -1.32 11.38
CA PHE A 170 -6.88 -1.05 10.84
C PHE A 170 -6.05 -0.09 11.71
N LEU A 171 -6.63 1.02 12.16
CA LEU A 171 -5.94 1.99 13.00
C LEU A 171 -5.55 1.40 14.37
N GLN A 172 -6.44 0.63 15.01
CA GLN A 172 -6.11 -0.07 16.26
C GLN A 172 -5.03 -1.12 16.06
N PHE A 173 -5.06 -1.84 14.93
CA PHE A 173 -3.99 -2.76 14.57
C PHE A 173 -2.65 -2.02 14.46
N LEU A 174 -2.60 -0.88 13.79
CA LEU A 174 -1.38 -0.06 13.70
C LEU A 174 -0.88 0.41 15.07
N LYS A 175 -1.79 0.84 15.96
CA LYS A 175 -1.46 1.22 17.34
C LYS A 175 -0.86 0.06 18.13
N LYS A 176 -1.48 -1.12 18.07
CA LYS A 176 -1.07 -2.31 18.83
C LYS A 176 0.22 -2.93 18.30
N THR A 177 0.32 -3.12 16.98
CA THR A 177 1.39 -3.89 16.34
C THR A 177 2.68 -3.09 16.14
N TYR A 178 2.55 -1.78 15.89
CA TYR A 178 3.67 -0.91 15.56
C TYR A 178 3.84 0.27 16.52
N SER A 179 3.09 0.28 17.62
CA SER A 179 3.14 1.33 18.64
C SER A 179 2.94 2.74 18.07
N LEU A 180 2.13 2.88 17.02
CA LEU A 180 1.85 4.17 16.40
C LEU A 180 0.89 5.01 17.27
N ASN A 181 1.12 6.32 17.34
CA ASN A 181 0.28 7.24 18.10
C ASN A 181 -1.02 7.56 17.34
N VAL A 182 -2.00 6.68 17.49
CA VAL A 182 -3.33 6.81 16.88
C VAL A 182 -4.25 7.60 17.81
N SER A 183 -4.92 8.61 17.26
CA SER A 183 -5.94 9.41 17.94
C SER A 183 -7.04 8.53 18.54
N ASN A 184 -7.45 8.83 19.77
CA ASN A 184 -8.60 8.19 20.40
C ASN A 184 -9.91 8.58 19.69
N ASN A 185 -9.97 9.79 19.13
CA ASN A 185 -11.11 10.28 18.35
C ASN A 185 -10.80 10.11 16.86
N ILE A 186 -11.30 9.02 16.27
CA ILE A 186 -11.01 8.68 14.87
C ILE A 186 -11.82 9.56 13.91
N CYS A 187 -11.12 10.36 13.13
CA CYS A 187 -11.69 11.10 12.02
C CYS A 187 -11.98 10.16 10.84
N LYS A 188 -13.27 10.01 10.53
CA LYS A 188 -13.72 9.25 9.35
C LYS A 188 -13.36 10.00 8.06
N ILE A 189 -12.94 9.26 7.05
CA ILE A 189 -12.77 9.81 5.70
C ILE A 189 -14.11 9.72 4.97
N LEU A 190 -14.83 10.85 4.95
CA LEU A 190 -16.20 10.93 4.41
C LEU A 190 -16.24 11.23 2.91
N SER A 191 -15.26 11.98 2.39
CA SER A 191 -15.20 12.38 0.99
C SER A 191 -14.02 11.73 0.27
N HIS A 192 -14.27 11.22 -0.94
CA HIS A 192 -13.20 10.85 -1.85
C HIS A 192 -12.72 12.10 -2.60
N THR A 193 -11.42 12.23 -2.86
CA THR A 193 -10.78 13.30 -3.67
C THR A 193 -11.33 13.47 -5.09
N LYS A 194 -12.34 12.69 -5.48
CA LYS A 194 -12.86 12.58 -6.84
C LYS A 194 -14.38 12.69 -6.93
N ASN A 195 -15.10 12.90 -5.83
CA ASN A 195 -16.54 13.18 -5.83
C ASN A 195 -16.77 14.40 -4.95
N SER A 196 -17.11 15.53 -5.57
CA SER A 196 -17.55 16.73 -4.85
C SER A 196 -18.93 16.53 -4.19
N ASN A 197 -19.77 15.59 -4.68
CA ASN A 197 -21.21 15.61 -4.37
C ASN A 197 -21.88 14.30 -3.88
N ILE A 198 -21.19 13.28 -3.35
CA ILE A 198 -21.90 12.06 -2.88
C ILE A 198 -21.28 11.45 -1.61
N LYS A 199 -22.15 11.02 -0.68
CA LYS A 199 -21.90 10.21 0.55
C LYS A 199 -21.24 8.83 0.31
N ASN A 200 -20.66 8.56 -0.85
CA ASN A 200 -20.11 7.25 -1.24
C ASN A 200 -18.58 7.25 -1.29
N LYS A 201 -17.96 6.24 -0.64
CA LYS A 201 -16.49 6.09 -0.53
C LYS A 201 -15.79 5.82 -1.87
N ASN A 202 -16.49 5.23 -2.85
CA ASN A 202 -15.97 4.95 -4.20
C ASN A 202 -16.91 5.51 -5.27
N ARG A 203 -16.36 5.89 -6.43
CA ARG A 203 -17.17 6.11 -7.64
C ARG A 203 -17.77 4.77 -8.09
N SER A 204 -19.07 4.76 -8.33
CA SER A 204 -19.74 3.65 -9.01
C SER A 204 -19.55 3.76 -10.52
N TYR A 205 -19.39 2.63 -11.19
CA TYR A 205 -19.31 2.57 -12.66
C TYR A 205 -20.24 1.47 -13.14
N ASN A 206 -21.10 1.81 -14.11
CA ASN A 206 -22.02 0.85 -14.76
C ASN A 206 -21.30 -0.04 -15.80
N THR A 207 -19.97 -0.08 -15.77
CA THR A 207 -19.17 -0.88 -16.70
C THR A 207 -19.38 -2.38 -16.44
N VAL A 208 -19.95 -3.08 -17.41
CA VAL A 208 -20.06 -4.54 -17.42
C VAL A 208 -18.68 -5.14 -17.74
N LEU A 209 -18.22 -6.07 -16.91
CA LEU A 209 -16.94 -6.74 -17.12
C LEU A 209 -17.14 -8.02 -17.93
N PRO A 210 -16.32 -8.26 -18.96
CA PRO A 210 -16.16 -9.59 -19.53
C PRO A 210 -15.46 -10.52 -18.52
N PRO A 211 -15.52 -11.85 -18.73
CA PRO A 211 -14.66 -12.78 -17.99
C PRO A 211 -13.18 -12.41 -18.11
N ILE A 212 -12.49 -12.38 -16.98
CA ILE A 212 -11.03 -12.18 -16.93
C ILE A 212 -10.40 -13.56 -16.85
N ASN A 213 -9.97 -14.10 -17.99
CA ASN A 213 -9.49 -15.49 -18.09
C ASN A 213 -8.02 -15.67 -17.64
N ASN A 214 -7.22 -14.61 -17.67
CA ASN A 214 -5.79 -14.66 -17.36
C ASN A 214 -5.49 -14.21 -15.92
N LYS A 215 -6.26 -14.71 -14.94
CA LYS A 215 -6.04 -14.40 -13.52
C LYS A 215 -4.85 -15.18 -12.98
N ASP A 216 -4.06 -14.51 -12.14
CA ASP A 216 -3.05 -15.19 -11.34
C ASP A 216 -3.71 -15.71 -10.07
N VAL A 217 -4.00 -17.01 -10.03
CA VAL A 217 -4.84 -17.65 -8.99
C VAL A 217 -4.25 -17.45 -7.60
N GLU A 218 -2.93 -17.61 -7.45
CA GLU A 218 -2.24 -17.47 -6.16
C GLU A 218 -2.36 -16.03 -5.63
N ILE A 219 -2.18 -15.03 -6.50
CA ILE A 219 -2.33 -13.63 -6.11
C ILE A 219 -3.78 -13.32 -5.74
N GLU A 220 -4.76 -13.77 -6.52
CA GLU A 220 -6.16 -13.48 -6.22
C GLU A 220 -6.62 -14.18 -4.93
N GLN A 221 -6.12 -15.39 -4.64
CA GLN A 221 -6.35 -16.05 -3.36
C GLN A 221 -5.75 -15.26 -2.20
N MET A 222 -4.49 -14.80 -2.33
CA MET A 222 -3.86 -13.92 -1.34
C MET A 222 -4.70 -12.65 -1.11
N VAL A 223 -5.14 -11.97 -2.18
CA VAL A 223 -5.94 -10.74 -2.08
C VAL A 223 -7.30 -10.98 -1.42
N ASN A 224 -7.90 -12.14 -1.66
CA ASN A 224 -9.14 -12.53 -0.99
C ASN A 224 -8.92 -12.79 0.51
N ASN A 225 -7.82 -13.44 0.89
CA ASN A 225 -7.47 -13.66 2.30
C ASN A 225 -7.21 -12.33 3.05
N LEU A 226 -6.74 -11.29 2.36
CA LEU A 226 -6.57 -9.95 2.96
C LEU A 226 -7.86 -9.29 3.44
N LYS A 227 -9.04 -9.85 3.11
CA LYS A 227 -10.33 -9.35 3.57
C LYS A 227 -10.65 -9.77 5.00
N THR A 228 -10.07 -10.87 5.47
CA THR A 228 -10.28 -11.39 6.83
C THR A 228 -9.12 -10.98 7.74
N GLU A 229 -7.89 -11.13 7.24
CA GLU A 229 -6.66 -10.94 8.02
C GLU A 229 -5.60 -10.13 7.28
N TYR A 230 -4.81 -9.37 8.02
CA TYR A 230 -3.66 -8.67 7.45
C TYR A 230 -2.48 -9.62 7.31
N CYS A 231 -1.80 -9.59 6.15
CA CYS A 231 -0.47 -10.19 6.01
C CYS A 231 0.58 -9.15 6.39
N TYR A 232 1.33 -9.36 7.48
CA TYR A 232 2.24 -8.36 8.02
C TYR A 232 3.52 -8.94 8.61
N LYS A 233 4.55 -8.10 8.71
CA LYS A 233 5.80 -8.35 9.43
C LYS A 233 6.11 -7.19 10.36
N SER A 234 6.55 -7.51 11.57
CA SER A 234 6.96 -6.53 12.56
C SER A 234 8.20 -7.03 13.30
N ASN A 235 9.31 -6.33 13.12
CA ASN A 235 10.55 -6.59 13.89
C ASN A 235 10.41 -6.23 15.39
N LEU A 236 9.24 -5.72 15.81
CA LEU A 236 8.90 -5.52 17.22
C LEU A 236 8.32 -6.79 17.87
N ILE A 237 7.67 -7.67 17.10
CA ILE A 237 6.95 -8.85 17.64
C ILE A 237 7.84 -10.10 17.67
N GLN A 238 8.74 -10.26 16.70
CA GLN A 238 9.54 -11.48 16.54
C GLN A 238 10.44 -11.78 17.77
N GLU A 239 10.90 -10.76 18.49
CA GLU A 239 11.84 -10.91 19.61
C GLU A 239 11.20 -10.79 21.01
N CYS A 240 9.94 -10.38 21.13
CA CYS A 240 9.24 -10.48 22.43
C CYS A 240 9.08 -11.96 22.86
N LYS A 241 9.25 -12.91 21.94
CA LYS A 241 9.34 -14.35 22.23
C LYS A 241 10.76 -14.81 22.57
N GLU A 242 11.79 -14.13 22.07
CA GLU A 242 13.20 -14.48 22.29
C GLU A 242 13.73 -13.87 23.60
N LEU A 243 13.28 -12.66 23.96
CA LEU A 243 13.68 -11.97 25.20
C LEU A 243 12.94 -12.45 26.47
N THR A 244 11.91 -13.28 26.33
CA THR A 244 11.24 -13.97 27.46
C THR A 244 11.75 -15.39 27.66
N GLN A 245 12.66 -15.86 26.80
CA GLN A 245 13.31 -17.18 26.89
C GLN A 245 14.76 -17.10 27.39
N ILE A 246 15.24 -15.92 27.80
CA ILE A 246 16.53 -15.67 28.47
C ILE A 246 16.24 -15.07 29.84
#